data_AF-A0A357EDA3-F1
#
_entry.id   AF-A0A357EDA3-F1
#
_cell.length_a   1.000
_cell.length_b   1.000
_cell.length_c   1.000
_cell.angle_alpha   90.00
_cell.angle_beta   90.00
_cell.angle_gamma   90.00
#
_symmetry.space_group_name_H-M   'P 1'
#
loop_
_entity.id
_entity.type
_entity.pdbx_description
1 polymer ?
#
loop_
_entity_poly.entity_id
_entity_poly.type
_entity_poly.pdbx_seq_one_letter_code
_entity_poly.pdbx_strand_id
1 'polypeptide(L)' 'MKQILMVGAGSVGGFFGARLAKTNPDVSFLLRPKTLAAVKRNGLTIRSADGTFTVRPQAAADVRELPRP' A
#
# COMPACT_ATOMS: atom_id res chain seq x y z
N MET A 1 11.29 14.30 3.39
CA MET A 1 9.85 13.99 3.33
C MET A 1 9.55 12.93 4.40
N LYS A 2 8.31 12.82 4.89
CA LYS A 2 7.98 11.89 5.98
C LYS A 2 7.63 10.51 5.43
N GLN A 3 8.22 9.48 6.02
CA GLN A 3 7.92 8.09 5.75
C GLN A 3 6.60 7.68 6.42
N ILE A 4 5.76 6.93 5.72
CA ILE A 4 4.42 6.53 6.19
C ILE A 4 4.29 5.01 6.08
N LEU A 5 4.02 4.36 7.22
CA LEU A 5 3.72 2.94 7.28
C LEU A 5 2.21 2.71 7.41
N MET A 6 1.61 2.08 6.40
CA MET A 6 0.23 1.62 6.43
C MET A 6 0.17 0.19 6.98
N VAL A 7 -0.46 0.02 8.15
CA VAL A 7 -0.69 -1.31 8.73
C VAL A 7 -1.99 -1.88 8.14
N GLY A 8 -1.84 -2.70 7.11
CA GLY A 8 -2.93 -3.31 6.38
C GLY A 8 -3.42 -2.52 5.16
N ALA A 9 -3.99 -3.24 4.20
CA ALA A 9 -4.62 -2.69 2.99
C ALA A 9 -6.07 -3.19 2.87
N GLY A 10 -6.84 -3.11 3.96
CA GLY A 10 -8.30 -3.27 3.93
C GLY A 10 -8.97 -2.04 3.29
N SER A 11 -10.29 -1.89 3.39
CA SER A 11 -11.01 -0.81 2.70
C SER A 11 -10.47 0.60 3.01
N VAL A 12 -10.26 0.92 4.29
CA VAL A 12 -9.76 2.23 4.72
C VAL A 12 -8.27 2.41 4.40
N GLY A 13 -7.42 1.51 4.93
CA GLY A 13 -5.97 1.59 4.75
C GLY A 13 -5.54 1.47 3.29
N GLY A 14 -6.23 0.64 2.51
CA GLY A 14 -6.02 0.49 1.09
C GLY A 14 -6.38 1.76 0.32
N PHE A 15 -7.56 2.33 0.55
CA PHE A 15 -8.00 3.54 -0.16
C PHE A 15 -7.09 4.74 0.08
N PHE A 16 -6.87 5.11 1.35
CA PHE A 16 -6.03 6.26 1.70
C PHE A 16 -4.56 5.98 1.39
N GLY A 17 -4.08 4.79 1.71
CA GLY A 17 -2.70 4.40 1.45
C GLY A 17 -2.36 4.41 -0.03
N ALA A 18 -3.23 3.88 -0.87
CA ALA A 18 -3.01 3.88 -2.32
C ALA A 18 -3.03 5.30 -2.89
N ARG A 19 -3.89 6.18 -2.38
CA ARG A 19 -3.96 7.56 -2.83
C ARG A 19 -2.73 8.36 -2.40
N LEU A 20 -2.21 8.12 -1.20
CA LEU A 20 -0.92 8.67 -0.75
C LEU A 20 0.24 8.12 -1.60
N ALA A 21 0.29 6.79 -1.79
CA ALA A 21 1.33 6.12 -2.57
C ALA A 21 1.37 6.54 -4.05
N LYS A 22 0.26 7.09 -4.58
CA LYS A 22 0.20 7.60 -5.96
C LYS A 22 1.14 8.79 -6.19
N THR A 23 1.37 9.61 -5.17
CA THR A 23 2.20 10.83 -5.26
C THR A 23 3.35 10.87 -4.26
N ASN A 24 3.42 9.91 -3.34
CA ASN A 24 4.47 9.81 -2.34
C ASN A 24 5.13 8.41 -2.38
N PRO A 25 6.38 8.29 -2.83
CA PRO A 25 7.10 7.01 -2.87
C PRO A 25 7.46 6.48 -1.46
N ASP A 26 7.40 7.32 -0.42
CA ASP A 26 7.74 6.98 0.97
C ASP A 26 6.58 6.29 1.74
N VAL A 27 5.57 5.77 1.02
CA VAL A 27 4.44 5.04 1.62
C VAL A 27 4.66 3.54 1.46
N SER A 28 4.75 2.85 2.58
CA SER A 28 4.93 1.39 2.64
C SER A 28 3.76 0.69 3.34
N PHE A 29 3.59 -0.60 3.08
CA PHE A 29 2.48 -1.39 3.63
C PHE A 29 2.96 -2.64 4.36
N LEU A 30 2.54 -2.80 5.61
CA LEU A 30 2.67 -4.05 6.35
C LEU A 30 1.41 -4.89 6.13
N LEU A 31 1.54 -6.04 5.46
CA LEU A 31 0.43 -6.86 4.98
C LEU A 31 0.56 -8.31 5.45
N ARG A 32 -0.57 -8.97 5.71
CA ARG A 32 -0.59 -10.43 5.93
C ARG A 32 -0.19 -11.17 4.65
N PRO A 33 0.46 -12.36 4.72
CA PRO A 33 1.03 -13.05 3.56
C PRO A 33 0.08 -13.21 2.36
N LYS A 34 -1.19 -13.56 2.60
CA LYS A 34 -2.21 -13.70 1.55
C LYS A 34 -2.44 -12.38 0.79
N THR A 35 -2.60 -11.28 1.52
CA THR A 35 -2.81 -9.94 0.93
C THR A 35 -1.53 -9.45 0.26
N LEU A 36 -0.36 -9.68 0.87
CA LEU A 36 0.93 -9.35 0.29
C LEU A 36 1.14 -10.00 -1.07
N ALA A 37 0.86 -11.30 -1.19
CA ALA A 37 0.98 -12.03 -2.45
C ALA A 37 0.05 -11.47 -3.53
N ALA A 38 -1.18 -11.10 -3.17
CA ALA A 38 -2.12 -10.46 -4.08
C ALA A 38 -1.63 -9.08 -4.55
N VAL A 39 -1.15 -8.24 -3.62
CA VAL A 39 -0.64 -6.89 -3.93
C VAL A 39 0.66 -6.96 -4.74
N LYS A 40 1.57 -7.89 -4.46
CA LYS A 40 2.79 -8.09 -5.27
C LYS A 40 2.46 -8.52 -6.70
N ARG A 41 1.48 -9.40 -6.89
CA ARG A 41 1.10 -9.91 -8.22
C ARG A 41 0.30 -8.89 -9.03
N ASN A 42 -0.68 -8.24 -8.41
CA ASN A 42 -1.68 -7.46 -9.13
C ASN A 42 -1.50 -5.94 -8.95
N GLY A 43 -0.74 -5.51 -7.95
CA GLY A 43 -0.83 -4.16 -7.40
C GLY A 43 -2.02 -3.99 -6.46
N LEU A 44 -2.17 -2.79 -5.93
CA LEU A 44 -3.31 -2.35 -5.13
C LEU A 44 -4.19 -1.42 -5.99
N THR A 45 -5.31 -1.95 -6.45
CA THR A 45 -6.26 -1.22 -7.33
C THR A 45 -7.36 -0.57 -6.50
N ILE A 46 -7.58 0.72 -6.74
CA ILE A 46 -8.70 1.48 -6.20
C ILE A 46 -9.69 1.74 -7.32
N ARG A 47 -10.95 1.39 -7.06
CA ARG A 47 -12.10 1.71 -7.91
C ARG A 47 -13.02 2.62 -7.11
N SER A 48 -13.21 3.85 -7.57
CA SER A 48 -14.11 4.82 -6.95
C SER A 48 -14.85 5.63 -8.02
N ALA A 49 -15.74 6.53 -7.58
CA ALA A 49 -16.44 7.46 -8.48
C ALA A 49 -15.47 8.36 -9.26
N ASP A 50 -14.31 8.69 -8.67
CA ASP A 50 -13.25 9.49 -9.30
C ASP A 50 -12.43 8.71 -10.35
N GLY A 51 -12.78 7.46 -10.64
CA GLY A 51 -12.10 6.59 -11.58
C GLY A 51 -11.34 5.43 -10.93
N THR A 52 -10.59 4.70 -11.76
CA THR A 52 -9.83 3.53 -11.35
C THR A 52 -8.34 3.77 -11.52
N PHE A 53 -7.54 3.41 -10.51
CA PHE A 53 -6.08 3.43 -10.61
C PHE A 53 -5.48 2.27 -9.83
N THR A 54 -4.24 1.91 -10.20
CA THR A 54 -3.48 0.87 -9.50
C THR A 54 -2.12 1.41 -9.12
N VAL A 55 -1.71 1.18 -7.87
CA VAL A 55 -0.36 1.47 -7.38
C VAL A 55 0.37 0.16 -7.04
N ARG A 56 1.70 0.19 -7.06
CA ARG A 56 2.56 -0.93 -6.65
C ARG A 56 3.50 -0.47 -5.53
N PRO A 57 2.98 -0.27 -4.31
CA PRO A 57 3.76 0.26 -3.21
C PRO A 57 4.73 -0.79 -2.68
N GLN A 58 5.76 -0.34 -1.96
CA GLN A 58 6.60 -1.25 -1.17
C GLN A 58 5.73 -1.91 -0.10
N ALA A 59 5.79 -3.24 -0.01
CA ALA A 59 5.00 -3.98 0.96
C ALA A 59 5.74 -5.23 1.43
N ALA A 60 5.57 -5.57 2.71
CA ALA A 60 6.17 -6.72 3.35
C ALA A 60 5.24 -7.35 4.39
N ALA A 61 5.56 -8.57 4.81
CA ALA A 61 4.86 -9.25 5.91
C ALA A 61 5.58 -9.05 7.26
N ASP A 62 6.83 -8.59 7.22
CA ASP A 62 7.65 -8.23 8.37
C ASP A 62 8.03 -6.76 8.28
N VAL A 63 7.87 -6.02 9.38
CA VAL A 63 8.20 -4.61 9.45
C VAL A 63 9.71 -4.35 9.25
N ARG A 64 10.57 -5.32 9.56
CA ARG A 64 12.02 -5.22 9.41
C ARG A 64 12.48 -5.14 7.95
N GLU A 65 11.61 -5.51 7.02
CA GLU A 65 11.84 -5.43 5.56
C GLU A 65 11.41 -4.09 4.96
N LEU A 66 10.86 -3.17 5.78
CA LEU A 66 10.35 -1.87 5.33
C LEU A 66 11.24 -0.71 5.80
N PRO A 67 11.22 0.44 5.12
CA PRO A 67 11.88 1.65 5.58
C PRO A 67 11.34 2.06 6.95
N ARG A 68 12.21 2.59 7.81
CA ARG A 68 11.78 3.12 9.10
C ARG A 68 11.08 4.46 8.89
N PRO A 69 9.88 4.65 9.46
CA PRO A 69 9.19 5.91 9.38
C PRO A 69 9.91 7.08 10.06
#